data_AF-A0A7W1AQ38-F1
#
_entry.id   AF-A0A7W1AQ38-F1
#
_cell.length_a   1.000
_cell.length_b   1.000
_cell.length_c   1.000
_cell.angle_alpha   90.00
_cell.angle_beta   90.00
_cell.angle_gamma   90.00
#
_symmetry.space_group_name_H-M   'P 1'
#
loop_
_entity.id
_entity.type
_entity.pdbx_description
1 polymer ?
#
loop_
_entity_poly.entity_id
_entity_poly.type
_entity_poly.pdbx_seq_one_letter_code
_entity_poly.pdbx_strand_id
1 'polypeptide(L)'
;MRIKQILNLPPGPNPIQHAAGRAQDHFARHYFKPGETLYRPQLDRAERAMLCAREFYEADGRKIWNATRGGKLEVFDRITLEQALEE
;
A
#
# COMPACT_ATOMS: atom_id res chain seq x y z
N MET A 1 18.74 -12.67 5.94
CA MET A 1 17.88 -13.73 6.55
C MET A 1 16.81 -13.11 7.49
N ARG A 2 16.08 -12.07 7.03
CA ARG A 2 15.00 -11.37 7.79
C ARG A 2 13.62 -11.44 7.11
N ILE A 3 13.61 -11.54 5.78
CA ILE A 3 12.43 -11.80 4.93
C ILE A 3 11.46 -12.88 5.49
N LYS A 4 11.97 -14.00 6.02
CA LYS A 4 11.11 -15.07 6.55
C LYS A 4 10.32 -14.68 7.81
N GLN A 5 10.77 -13.69 8.59
CA GLN A 5 10.05 -13.24 9.79
C GLN A 5 8.90 -12.26 9.46
N ILE A 6 9.05 -11.40 8.46
CA ILE A 6 8.02 -10.42 8.06
C ILE A 6 6.82 -11.11 7.40
N LEU A 7 7.07 -12.19 6.64
CA LEU A 7 6.03 -12.97 5.95
C LEU A 7 5.18 -13.85 6.88
N ASN A 8 5.67 -14.14 8.10
CA ASN A 8 5.02 -15.08 9.02
C ASN A 8 4.03 -14.44 10.01
N LEU A 9 3.79 -13.13 9.94
CA LEU A 9 2.74 -12.52 10.76
C LEU A 9 1.34 -12.82 10.19
N PRO A 10 0.38 -13.26 11.02
CA PRO A 10 -0.98 -13.46 10.57
C PRO A 10 -1.50 -12.15 9.99
N PRO A 11 -2.19 -12.19 8.85
CA PRO A 11 -2.74 -10.98 8.29
C PRO A 11 -3.76 -10.35 9.25
N GLY A 12 -3.87 -9.02 9.23
CA GLY A 12 -5.02 -8.33 9.83
C GLY A 12 -6.35 -8.85 9.27
N PRO A 13 -7.46 -8.68 10.02
CA PRO A 13 -8.77 -9.12 9.57
C PRO A 13 -9.11 -8.49 8.21
N ASN A 14 -9.64 -9.28 7.27
CA ASN A 14 -10.16 -8.75 6.01
C ASN A 14 -11.30 -7.77 6.34
N PRO A 15 -11.17 -6.47 6.08
CA PRO A 15 -12.23 -5.53 6.40
C PRO A 15 -13.23 -5.56 5.23
N ILE A 16 -14.01 -6.64 5.18
CA ILE A 16 -15.17 -6.74 4.30
C ILE A 16 -16.26 -5.88 4.92
N GLN A 17 -16.75 -4.90 4.17
CA GLN A 17 -17.88 -4.07 4.57
C GLN A 17 -18.97 -4.17 3.51
N HIS A 18 -20.23 -4.18 3.92
CA HIS A 18 -21.32 -4.04 2.96
C HIS A 18 -21.62 -2.57 2.77
N ALA A 19 -21.80 -2.13 1.52
CA ALA A 19 -22.21 -0.77 1.24
C ALA A 19 -23.59 -0.51 1.87
N ALA A 20 -23.62 0.32 2.92
CA ALA A 20 -24.86 0.90 3.39
C ALA A 20 -25.48 1.72 2.25
N GLY A 21 -26.81 1.85 2.18
CA GLY A 21 -27.52 2.52 1.07
C GLY A 21 -27.14 3.99 0.78
N ARG A 22 -26.18 4.56 1.52
CA ARG A 22 -25.54 5.87 1.31
C ARG A 22 -24.01 5.84 1.51
N ALA A 23 -23.32 4.77 1.16
CA ALA A 23 -21.86 4.78 1.20
C ALA A 23 -21.35 5.84 0.21
N GLN A 24 -20.92 7.00 0.72
CA GLN A 24 -20.33 8.06 -0.08
C GLN A 24 -18.92 7.63 -0.48
N ASP A 25 -18.69 7.60 -1.78
CA ASP A 25 -17.36 7.55 -2.36
C ASP A 25 -16.86 8.98 -2.67
N HIS A 26 -15.54 9.15 -2.72
CA HIS A 26 -14.91 10.45 -2.96
C HIS A 26 -15.06 10.93 -4.41
N PHE A 27 -15.45 10.06 -5.35
CA PHE A 27 -15.58 10.35 -6.78
C PHE A 27 -17.04 10.53 -7.19
N ALA A 28 -17.95 9.67 -6.73
CA ALA A 28 -19.36 9.73 -7.13
C ALA A 28 -20.35 9.31 -6.04
N ARG A 29 -21.51 9.98 -6.01
CA ARG A 29 -22.57 9.77 -5.01
C ARG A 29 -23.19 8.37 -5.03
N HIS A 30 -23.14 7.67 -6.17
CA HIS A 30 -23.71 6.33 -6.36
C HIS A 30 -22.65 5.32 -6.84
N TYR A 31 -21.39 5.55 -6.47
CA TYR A 31 -20.29 4.66 -6.84
C TYR A 31 -20.52 3.23 -6.33
N PHE A 32 -20.95 3.09 -5.08
CA PHE A 32 -21.31 1.81 -4.48
C PHE A 32 -22.82 1.56 -4.56
N LYS A 33 -23.20 0.36 -4.98
CA LYS A 33 -24.60 -0.07 -5.01
C LYS A 33 -25.01 -0.64 -3.66
N PRO A 34 -26.27 -0.44 -3.20
CA PRO A 34 -26.77 -1.09 -2.00
C PRO A 34 -26.58 -2.62 -2.07
N GLY A 35 -25.98 -3.21 -1.04
CA GLY A 35 -25.70 -4.65 -0.98
C GLY A 35 -24.36 -5.08 -1.60
N GLU A 36 -23.60 -4.16 -2.19
CA GLU A 36 -22.27 -4.46 -2.71
C GLU A 36 -21.27 -4.80 -1.60
N THR A 37 -20.40 -5.76 -1.87
CA THR A 37 -19.32 -6.16 -0.96
C THR A 37 -18.10 -5.28 -1.21
N LEU A 38 -17.73 -4.49 -0.21
CA LEU A 38 -16.59 -3.58 -0.26
C LEU A 38 -15.36 -4.27 0.32
N TYR A 39 -14.32 -4.38 -0.51
CA TYR A 39 -13.00 -4.85 -0.09
C TYR A 39 -12.16 -3.66 0.33
N ARG A 40 -12.01 -3.45 1.63
CA ARG A 40 -11.12 -2.39 2.13
C ARG A 40 -9.65 -2.79 1.90
N PRO A 41 -8.79 -1.81 1.60
CA PRO A 41 -7.36 -2.06 1.47
C PRO A 41 -6.79 -2.53 2.81
N GLN A 42 -5.91 -3.53 2.75
CA GLN A 42 -5.19 -4.07 3.91
C GLN A 42 -3.82 -3.42 3.96
N LEU A 43 -3.76 -2.24 4.57
CA LEU A 43 -2.57 -1.39 4.57
C LEU A 43 -1.39 -2.05 5.27
N ASP A 44 -1.64 -2.84 6.32
CA ASP A 44 -0.66 -3.68 7.01
C ASP A 44 0.00 -4.67 6.04
N ARG A 45 -0.80 -5.36 5.22
CA ARG A 45 -0.28 -6.31 4.23
C ARG A 45 0.52 -5.60 3.15
N ALA A 46 0.05 -4.45 2.68
CA ALA A 46 0.74 -3.65 1.68
C ALA A 46 2.10 -3.15 2.18
N GLU A 47 2.16 -2.63 3.41
CA GLU A 47 3.40 -2.14 4.02
C GLU A 47 4.44 -3.26 4.17
N ARG A 48 4.03 -4.44 4.65
CA ARG A 48 4.91 -5.62 4.73
C ARG A 48 5.46 -6.05 3.37
N ALA A 49 4.63 -5.98 2.31
CA ALA A 49 5.09 -6.29 0.97
C ALA A 49 6.16 -5.28 0.49
N MET A 50 5.99 -4.00 0.79
CA MET A 50 6.98 -2.97 0.47
C MET A 50 8.28 -3.16 1.26
N LEU A 51 8.20 -3.54 2.55
CA LEU A 51 9.38 -3.87 3.35
C LEU A 51 10.14 -5.07 2.77
N CYS A 52 9.43 -6.10 2.32
CA CYS A 52 10.04 -7.25 1.65
C CYS A 52 10.74 -6.83 0.35
N ALA A 53 10.12 -5.96 -0.46
CA ALA A 53 10.72 -5.45 -1.68
C ALA A 53 12.01 -4.66 -1.39
N ARG A 54 11.99 -3.80 -0.36
CA ARG A 54 13.17 -3.06 0.09
C ARG A 54 14.32 -4.00 0.47
N GLU A 55 14.05 -4.95 1.36
CA GLU A 55 15.07 -5.90 1.83
C GLU A 55 15.70 -6.70 0.66
N PHE A 56 14.89 -7.12 -0.32
CA PHE A 56 15.37 -7.88 -1.45
C PHE A 56 16.24 -7.04 -2.40
N TYR A 57 15.83 -5.81 -2.71
CA TYR A 57 16.61 -4.91 -3.57
C TYR A 57 17.92 -4.49 -2.90
N GLU A 58 17.89 -4.12 -1.62
CA GLU A 58 19.09 -3.73 -0.87
C GLU A 58 20.10 -4.88 -0.75
N ALA A 59 19.61 -6.12 -0.58
CA ALA A 59 20.47 -7.30 -0.56
C ALA A 59 21.19 -7.55 -1.89
N ASP A 60 20.64 -7.06 -3.00
CA ASP A 60 21.23 -7.14 -4.34
C ASP A 60 22.00 -5.85 -4.71
N GLY A 61 22.29 -4.98 -3.74
CA GLY A 61 23.02 -3.72 -3.95
C GLY A 61 22.23 -2.65 -4.70
N ARG A 62 20.91 -2.80 -4.81
CA ARG A 62 20.00 -1.86 -5.48
C ARG A 62 19.20 -1.07 -4.45
N LYS A 63 18.64 0.07 -4.87
CA LYS A 63 17.79 0.92 -4.02
C LYS A 63 16.46 1.22 -4.71
N ILE A 64 15.40 1.35 -3.90
CA ILE A 64 14.08 1.79 -4.34
C ILE A 64 13.83 3.17 -3.71
N TRP A 65 13.36 4.12 -4.51
CA TRP A 65 13.02 5.47 -4.08
C TRP A 65 11.53 5.73 -4.21
N ASN A 66 10.97 6.55 -3.30
CA ASN A 66 9.59 7.03 -3.37
C ASN A 66 9.56 8.45 -3.94
N ALA A 67 9.08 8.60 -5.19
CA ALA A 67 8.90 9.91 -5.84
C ALA A 67 7.49 10.51 -5.67
N THR A 68 6.65 9.92 -4.81
CA THR A 68 5.26 10.38 -4.64
C THR A 68 5.21 11.67 -3.82
N ARG A 69 4.61 12.72 -4.38
CA ARG A 69 4.36 13.97 -3.63
C ARG A 69 3.20 13.80 -2.63
N GLY A 70 3.45 14.06 -1.35
CA GLY A 70 2.42 14.10 -0.30
C GLY A 70 1.81 12.76 0.14
N GLY A 71 2.27 11.63 -0.39
CA GLY A 71 1.85 10.30 0.06
C GLY A 71 2.52 9.88 1.38
N LYS A 72 1.92 8.93 2.11
CA LYS A 72 2.38 8.43 3.43
C LYS A 72 3.24 7.15 3.37
N LEU A 73 3.77 6.81 2.20
CA LEU A 73 4.61 5.63 2.04
C LEU A 73 6.03 5.95 2.52
N GLU A 74 6.34 5.64 3.78
CA GLU A 74 7.65 5.92 4.39
C GLU A 74 8.60 4.71 4.40
N VAL A 75 8.23 3.62 3.71
CA VAL A 75 9.08 2.42 3.62
C VAL A 75 10.36 2.68 2.80
N PHE A 76 10.27 3.53 1.77
CA PHE A 76 11.38 3.90 0.90
C PHE A 76 11.77 5.35 1.13
N ASP A 77 13.05 5.66 1.00
CA ASP A 77 13.53 7.04 1.06
C ASP A 77 12.87 7.89 -0.04
N ARG A 78 12.59 9.14 0.28
CA ARG A 78 11.83 10.04 -0.60
C ARG A 78 12.72 10.92 -1.45
N ILE A 79 12.36 11.04 -2.72
CA ILE A 79 12.93 12.00 -3.67
C ILE A 79 11.79 12.77 -4.35
N THR A 80 12.10 13.85 -5.06
CA THR A 80 11.13 14.49 -5.96
C THR A 80 11.02 13.74 -7.27
N LEU A 81 9.97 13.99 -8.04
CA LEU A 81 9.82 13.41 -9.37
C LEU A 81 10.90 13.92 -10.31
N GLU A 82 11.28 15.19 -10.19
CA GLU A 82 12.33 15.82 -10.99
C GLU A 82 13.68 15.13 -10.76
N GLN A 83 14.05 14.88 -9.50
CA GLN A 83 15.25 14.10 -9.16
C GLN A 83 15.24 12.70 -9.79
N ALA A 84 14.08 12.04 -9.82
CA ALA A 84 13.93 10.70 -10.40
C ALA A 84 14.04 10.66 -11.93
N LEU A 85 13.87 11.80 -12.61
CA LEU A 85 13.92 11.90 -14.09
C LEU A 85 15.28 12.37 -14.61
N GLU A 86 16.16 12.83 -13.72
CA GLU A 86 17.52 13.27 -14.03
C GLU A 86 18.56 12.13 -13.92
N GLU A 87 18.18 10.98 -13.35
CA GLU A 87 18.97 9.73 -13.31
C GLU A 87 18.85 8.91 -14.61
#